data_AF-A0A9E3LMR4-F1
#
_entry.id   AF-A0A9E3LMR4-F1
#
_cell.length_a   1.000
_cell.length_b   1.000
_cell.length_c   1.000
_cell.angle_alpha   90.00
_cell.angle_beta   90.00
_cell.angle_gamma   90.00
#
_symmetry.space_group_name_H-M   'P 1'
#
loop_
_entity.id
_entity.type
_entity.pdbx_description
1 polymer ?
#
loop_
_entity_poly.entity_id
_entity_poly.type
_entity_poly.pdbx_seq_one_letter_code
_entity_poly.pdbx_strand_id
1 'polypeptide(L)'
;MLATLGLVGLVAAAIGGGWGFTLSALAVFGVGFGFFYLLFPGGAHFGLTVANFLAVYACLFVFFRQANFPGASGAASIIGLILPVGGFLIGCLTRRRQILAIIRSRRPRDFAHLPRLMRWLGGTMAVGALSFALPRLALAAGAQGVLLVGAMAVITGFVALSVRDVVVVLRDVAVIFENVAARLDRLLIPMLAFLTFYGLLVVVFGCLYRIADLTSPLPQFALHGTPARIDFADALYYSVAAITTLGIGDITPAAALVRALTGLEVVAGVLMLLFGFSEIMRAHGGRSDRGGSDRGGSDRGGGS
;
A
#
# COMPACT_ATOMS: atom_id res chain seq x y z
N MET A 1 0.04 1.85 -13.39
CA MET A 1 0.69 3.10 -13.87
C MET A 1 -0.04 4.33 -13.36
N LEU A 2 -1.35 4.50 -13.63
CA LEU A 2 -2.14 5.62 -13.10
C LEU A 2 -2.13 5.71 -11.56
N ALA A 3 -2.33 4.59 -10.85
CA ALA A 3 -2.27 4.58 -9.38
C ALA A 3 -0.91 4.98 -8.81
N THR A 4 0.18 4.62 -9.49
CA THR A 4 1.56 4.94 -9.08
C THR A 4 1.87 6.42 -9.31
N LEU A 5 1.46 6.95 -10.47
CA LEU A 5 1.57 8.37 -10.78
C LEU A 5 0.68 9.20 -9.84
N GLY A 6 -0.50 8.70 -9.49
CA GLY A 6 -1.38 9.28 -8.48
C GLY A 6 -0.75 9.31 -7.10
N LEU A 7 -0.16 8.20 -6.64
CA LEU A 7 0.55 8.13 -5.35
C LEU A 7 1.75 9.08 -5.33
N VAL A 8 2.56 9.08 -6.39
CA VAL A 8 3.73 9.97 -6.51
C VAL A 8 3.29 11.44 -6.55
N GLY A 9 2.21 11.76 -7.28
CA GLY A 9 1.63 13.10 -7.31
C GLY A 9 1.05 13.53 -5.96
N LEU A 10 0.38 12.63 -5.24
CA LEU A 10 -0.15 12.87 -3.91
C LEU A 10 0.98 13.12 -2.90
N VAL A 11 2.03 12.30 -2.93
CA VAL A 11 3.22 12.48 -2.09
C VAL A 11 3.92 13.80 -2.42
N ALA A 12 4.10 14.11 -3.70
CA ALA A 12 4.71 15.37 -4.14
C ALA A 12 3.89 16.60 -3.71
N ALA A 13 2.55 16.52 -3.75
CA ALA A 13 1.65 17.56 -3.28
C ALA A 13 1.69 17.70 -1.74
N ALA A 14 1.69 16.58 -1.02
CA ALA A 14 1.68 16.54 0.44
C ALA A 14 2.99 17.04 1.08
N ILE A 15 4.13 16.91 0.38
CA ILE A 15 5.43 17.35 0.86
C ILE A 15 5.51 18.88 1.05
N GLY A 16 4.62 19.67 0.42
CA GLY A 16 4.48 21.11 0.70
C GLY A 16 5.74 21.95 0.40
N GLY A 17 6.66 21.44 -0.42
CA GLY A 17 7.88 22.15 -0.81
C GLY A 17 7.64 23.20 -1.89
N GLY A 18 8.56 24.15 -2.05
CA GLY A 18 8.52 25.09 -3.18
C GLY A 18 8.62 24.38 -4.54
N TRP A 19 8.08 24.99 -5.60
CA TRP A 19 7.94 24.40 -6.94
C TRP A 19 9.23 23.74 -7.48
N GLY A 20 10.40 24.33 -7.25
CA GLY A 20 11.67 23.75 -7.70
C GLY A 20 12.00 22.40 -7.06
N PHE A 21 11.66 22.21 -5.78
CA PHE A 21 11.86 20.93 -5.10
C PHE A 21 10.89 19.87 -5.64
N THR A 22 9.61 20.22 -5.77
CA THR A 22 8.57 19.32 -6.29
C THR A 22 8.89 18.85 -7.71
N LEU A 23 9.31 19.76 -8.59
CA LEU A 23 9.74 19.42 -9.95
C LEU A 23 10.97 18.51 -9.95
N SER A 24 11.95 18.77 -9.08
CA SER A 24 13.13 17.90 -8.96
C SER A 24 12.78 16.50 -8.47
N ALA A 25 11.86 16.37 -7.51
CA ALA A 25 11.40 15.08 -7.00
C ALA A 25 10.66 14.30 -8.11
N LEU A 26 9.73 14.95 -8.82
CA LEU A 26 9.03 14.35 -9.96
C LEU A 26 10.00 13.92 -11.07
N ALA A 27 11.02 14.74 -11.37
CA ALA A 27 12.04 14.40 -12.36
C ALA A 27 12.86 13.18 -11.91
N VAL A 28 13.32 13.12 -10.66
CA VAL A 28 14.05 11.97 -10.10
C VAL A 28 13.19 10.72 -10.16
N PHE A 29 11.89 10.84 -9.85
CA PHE A 29 10.96 9.72 -9.94
C PHE A 29 10.73 9.23 -11.36
N GLY A 30 10.50 10.16 -12.29
CA GLY A 30 10.32 9.86 -13.70
C GLY A 30 11.55 9.20 -14.32
N VAL A 31 12.74 9.73 -14.02
CA VAL A 31 14.03 9.18 -14.49
C VAL A 31 14.27 7.80 -13.88
N GLY A 32 14.09 7.64 -12.56
CA GLY A 32 14.23 6.36 -11.90
C GLY A 32 13.30 5.30 -12.49
N PHE A 33 12.00 5.61 -12.59
CA PHE A 33 11.01 4.72 -13.18
C PHE A 33 11.35 4.37 -14.65
N GLY A 34 11.59 5.39 -15.49
CA GLY A 34 11.90 5.21 -16.91
C GLY A 34 13.16 4.39 -17.14
N PHE A 35 14.20 4.62 -16.34
CA PHE A 35 15.43 3.84 -16.38
C PHE A 35 15.17 2.35 -16.15
N PHE A 36 14.47 1.99 -15.09
CA PHE A 36 14.19 0.59 -14.78
C PHE A 36 13.19 -0.06 -15.74
N TYR A 37 12.23 0.71 -16.24
CA TYR A 37 11.30 0.28 -17.28
C TYR A 37 12.01 -0.08 -18.60
N LEU A 38 13.00 0.71 -19.01
CA LEU A 38 13.77 0.48 -20.23
C LEU A 38 14.87 -0.58 -20.04
N LEU A 39 15.50 -0.64 -18.86
CA LEU A 39 16.67 -1.48 -18.63
C LEU A 39 16.31 -2.95 -18.37
N PHE A 40 15.14 -3.23 -17.80
CA PHE A 40 14.73 -4.57 -17.40
C PHE A 40 13.46 -5.03 -18.12
N PRO A 41 13.51 -6.14 -18.88
CA PRO A 41 12.36 -6.67 -19.63
C PRO A 41 11.27 -7.33 -18.75
N GLY A 42 11.31 -7.16 -17.42
CA GLY A 42 10.28 -7.62 -16.49
C GLY A 42 9.19 -6.55 -16.36
N GLY A 43 8.23 -6.59 -17.30
CA GLY A 43 7.23 -5.56 -17.56
C GLY A 43 6.51 -5.00 -16.33
N ALA A 44 6.31 -3.68 -16.34
CA ALA A 44 5.44 -2.87 -15.47
C ALA A 44 5.56 -3.01 -13.93
N HIS A 45 5.48 -4.21 -13.37
CA HIS A 45 5.49 -4.50 -11.92
C HIS A 45 6.83 -4.20 -11.24
N PHE A 46 7.94 -4.42 -11.95
CA PHE A 46 9.25 -4.05 -11.43
C PHE A 46 9.39 -2.52 -11.33
N GLY A 47 8.98 -1.79 -12.37
CA GLY A 47 8.93 -0.33 -12.36
C GLY A 47 7.99 0.22 -11.27
N LEU A 48 6.82 -0.41 -11.08
CA LEU A 48 5.89 -0.08 -9.99
C LEU A 48 6.55 -0.20 -8.62
N THR A 49 7.26 -1.30 -8.38
CA THR A 49 7.95 -1.56 -7.11
C THR A 49 9.03 -0.50 -6.86
N VAL A 50 9.85 -0.20 -7.86
CA VAL A 50 10.85 0.88 -7.80
C VAL A 50 10.20 2.23 -7.46
N ALA A 51 9.12 2.58 -8.15
CA ALA A 51 8.43 3.85 -7.92
C ALA A 51 7.90 3.96 -6.47
N ASN A 52 7.34 2.88 -5.93
CA ASN A 52 6.90 2.85 -4.53
C ASN A 52 8.07 3.03 -3.55
N PHE A 53 9.18 2.32 -3.75
CA PHE A 53 10.38 2.49 -2.91
C PHE A 53 10.94 3.91 -2.98
N LEU A 54 10.89 4.52 -4.17
CA LEU A 54 11.39 5.86 -4.39
C LEU A 54 10.47 6.93 -3.76
N ALA A 55 9.15 6.69 -3.74
CA ALA A 55 8.20 7.51 -2.99
C ALA A 55 8.45 7.42 -1.48
N VAL A 56 8.64 6.20 -0.94
CA VAL A 56 9.03 6.00 0.48
C VAL A 56 10.33 6.73 0.80
N TYR A 57 11.34 6.62 -0.07
CA TYR A 57 12.61 7.34 0.08
C TYR A 57 12.40 8.86 0.17
N ALA A 58 11.57 9.45 -0.70
CA ALA A 58 11.34 10.89 -0.67
C ALA A 58 10.61 11.34 0.60
N CYS A 59 9.62 10.58 1.07
CA CYS A 59 8.98 10.85 2.36
C CYS A 59 10.00 10.85 3.50
N LEU A 60 10.85 9.81 3.55
CA LEU A 60 11.91 9.70 4.55
C LEU A 60 12.93 10.82 4.43
N PHE A 61 13.30 11.22 3.22
CA PHE A 61 14.23 12.32 2.97
C PHE A 61 13.67 13.65 3.47
N VAL A 62 12.41 13.95 3.16
CA VAL A 62 11.75 15.19 3.61
C VAL A 62 11.66 15.23 5.12
N PHE A 63 11.23 14.14 5.75
CA PHE A 63 11.21 14.01 7.21
C PHE A 63 12.61 14.20 7.79
N PHE A 64 13.62 13.52 7.24
CA PHE A 64 15.01 13.59 7.68
C PHE A 64 15.59 15.00 7.57
N ARG A 65 15.31 15.70 6.47
CA ARG A 65 15.72 17.10 6.27
C ARG A 65 15.04 18.02 7.28
N GLN A 66 13.72 17.91 7.44
CA GLN A 66 12.98 18.78 8.36
C GLN A 66 13.41 18.57 9.82
N ALA A 67 13.62 17.31 10.22
CA ALA A 67 14.02 16.97 11.58
C ALA A 67 15.48 17.35 11.90
N ASN A 68 16.41 17.13 10.96
CA ASN A 68 17.85 17.22 11.24
C ASN A 68 18.52 18.47 10.66
N PHE A 69 17.98 19.03 9.57
CA PHE A 69 18.60 20.11 8.79
C PHE A 69 17.58 21.19 8.38
N PRO A 70 16.84 21.80 9.33
CA PRO A 70 15.77 22.74 9.02
C PRO A 70 16.26 23.99 8.27
N GLY A 71 17.50 24.42 8.50
CA GLY A 71 18.13 25.57 7.85
C GLY A 71 18.89 25.25 6.56
N ALA A 72 18.86 24.01 6.06
CA ALA A 72 19.53 23.66 4.82
C ALA A 72 18.90 24.36 3.61
N SER A 73 19.76 24.92 2.75
CA SER A 73 19.34 25.63 1.54
C SER A 73 18.58 24.72 0.56
N GLY A 74 17.75 25.33 -0.29
CA GLY A 74 16.99 24.60 -1.31
C GLY A 74 17.90 23.81 -2.26
N ALA A 75 19.02 24.40 -2.68
CA ALA A 75 20.00 23.74 -3.55
C ALA A 75 20.63 22.50 -2.89
N ALA A 76 21.07 22.61 -1.63
CA ALA A 76 21.62 21.47 -0.89
C ALA A 76 20.58 20.35 -0.72
N SER A 77 19.30 20.71 -0.55
CA SER A 77 18.19 19.76 -0.46
C SER A 77 17.95 19.00 -1.77
N ILE A 78 18.00 19.70 -2.92
CA ILE A 78 17.86 19.07 -4.24
C ILE A 78 19.04 18.13 -4.51
N ILE A 79 20.27 18.58 -4.23
CA ILE A 79 21.48 17.76 -4.39
C ILE A 79 21.40 16.52 -3.49
N GLY A 80 21.02 16.69 -2.23
CA GLY A 80 20.85 15.60 -1.27
C GLY A 80 19.80 14.58 -1.70
N LEU A 81 18.69 15.03 -2.31
CA LEU A 81 17.65 14.15 -2.83
C LEU A 81 18.16 13.32 -4.03
N ILE A 82 18.88 13.95 -4.95
CA ILE A 82 19.37 13.33 -6.19
C ILE A 82 20.51 12.35 -5.93
N LEU A 83 21.42 12.63 -4.98
CA LEU A 83 22.66 11.88 -4.80
C LEU A 83 22.44 10.35 -4.62
N PRO A 84 21.64 9.89 -3.64
CA PRO A 84 21.46 8.46 -3.40
C PRO A 84 20.79 7.75 -4.58
N VAL A 85 19.83 8.42 -5.24
CA VAL A 85 19.14 7.87 -6.41
C VAL A 85 20.09 7.80 -7.60
N GLY A 86 20.86 8.86 -7.86
CA GLY A 86 21.86 8.89 -8.91
C GLY A 86 22.94 7.83 -8.71
N GLY A 87 23.47 7.68 -7.50
CA GLY A 87 24.44 6.63 -7.19
C GLY A 87 23.87 5.22 -7.32
N PHE A 88 22.60 5.02 -6.97
CA PHE A 88 21.90 3.76 -7.23
C PHE A 88 21.80 3.46 -8.73
N LEU A 89 21.39 4.43 -9.55
CA LEU A 89 21.28 4.29 -11.00
C LEU A 89 22.64 4.02 -11.66
N ILE A 90 23.68 4.77 -11.27
CA ILE A 90 25.05 4.57 -11.73
C ILE A 90 25.56 3.18 -11.31
N GLY A 91 25.30 2.76 -10.08
CA GLY A 91 25.63 1.42 -9.61
C GLY A 91 24.92 0.31 -10.42
N CYS A 92 23.68 0.56 -10.83
CA CYS A 92 22.94 -0.36 -11.70
C CYS A 92 23.55 -0.42 -13.11
N LEU A 93 23.96 0.72 -13.68
CA LEU A 93 24.60 0.78 -14.99
C LEU A 93 25.95 0.05 -15.00
N THR A 94 26.81 0.32 -14.02
CA THR A 94 28.15 -0.28 -13.91
C THR A 94 28.07 -1.80 -13.74
N ARG A 95 27.09 -2.30 -12.98
CA ARG A 95 26.91 -3.74 -12.72
C ARG A 95 25.85 -4.41 -13.60
N ARG A 96 25.41 -3.76 -14.69
CA ARG A 96 24.29 -4.20 -15.54
C ARG A 96 24.39 -5.67 -15.96
N ARG A 97 25.57 -6.12 -16.41
CA ARG A 97 25.77 -7.51 -16.86
C ARG A 97 25.53 -8.54 -15.76
N GLN A 98 26.02 -8.26 -14.54
CA GLN A 98 25.82 -9.13 -13.37
C GLN A 98 24.35 -9.16 -12.95
N ILE A 99 23.69 -8.00 -12.92
CA ILE A 99 22.28 -7.90 -12.55
C ILE A 99 21.40 -8.64 -13.57
N LEU A 100 21.65 -8.47 -14.88
CA LEU A 100 20.92 -9.18 -15.92
C LEU A 100 21.13 -10.70 -15.85
N ALA A 101 22.34 -11.16 -15.52
CA ALA A 101 22.60 -12.58 -15.32
C ALA A 101 21.77 -13.17 -14.17
N ILE A 102 21.65 -12.42 -13.06
CA ILE A 102 20.84 -12.83 -11.89
C ILE A 102 19.35 -12.86 -12.24
N ILE A 103 18.85 -11.87 -12.98
CA ILE A 103 17.44 -11.82 -13.39
C ILE A 103 17.10 -12.97 -14.34
N ARG A 104 18.02 -13.33 -15.25
CA ARG A 104 17.82 -14.47 -16.17
C ARG A 104 17.91 -15.82 -15.48
N SER A 105 18.74 -15.94 -14.44
CA SER A 105 18.77 -17.16 -13.64
C SER A 105 17.45 -17.29 -12.86
N ARG A 106 16.57 -18.20 -13.28
CA ARG A 106 15.42 -18.68 -12.49
C ARG A 106 15.91 -19.57 -11.34
N ARG A 107 16.86 -19.09 -10.53
CA ARG A 107 17.27 -19.84 -9.34
C ARG A 107 16.20 -19.65 -8.25
N PRO A 108 15.83 -20.73 -7.53
CA PRO A 108 14.89 -20.66 -6.43
C PRO A 108 15.38 -19.68 -5.36
N ARG A 109 14.44 -19.00 -4.69
CA ARG A 109 14.64 -18.00 -3.63
C ARG A 109 15.68 -18.48 -2.62
N ASP A 110 16.88 -17.94 -2.72
CA ASP A 110 17.92 -18.16 -1.73
C ASP A 110 18.04 -16.91 -0.86
N PHE A 111 17.52 -17.01 0.37
CA PHE A 111 17.53 -15.91 1.35
C PHE A 111 18.95 -15.60 1.89
N ALA A 112 19.99 -16.25 1.36
CA ALA A 112 21.40 -16.03 1.71
C ALA A 112 21.88 -14.57 1.60
N HIS A 113 21.14 -13.68 0.92
CA HIS A 113 21.50 -12.26 0.75
C HIS A 113 20.93 -11.32 1.83
N LEU A 114 19.92 -11.76 2.59
CA LEU A 114 19.30 -10.98 3.68
C LEU A 114 20.31 -10.47 4.73
N PRO A 115 21.24 -11.28 5.28
CA PRO A 115 22.15 -10.79 6.32
C PRO A 115 23.11 -9.72 5.81
N ARG A 116 23.47 -9.74 4.51
CA ARG A 116 24.28 -8.69 3.90
C ARG A 116 23.48 -7.40 3.76
N LEU A 117 22.24 -7.48 3.29
CA LEU A 117 21.33 -6.33 3.21
C LEU A 117 21.12 -5.69 4.59
N MET A 118 20.87 -6.49 5.63
CA MET A 118 20.66 -6.01 7.00
C MET A 118 21.87 -5.24 7.53
N ARG A 119 23.10 -5.68 7.22
CA ARG A 119 24.33 -4.97 7.61
C ARG A 119 24.41 -3.58 6.98
N TRP A 120 24.05 -3.47 5.70
CA TRP A 120 24.05 -2.18 4.99
C TRP A 120 22.92 -1.26 5.44
N LEU A 121 21.72 -1.81 5.66
CA LEU A 121 20.59 -1.08 6.21
C LEU A 121 20.96 -0.51 7.59
N GLY A 122 21.62 -1.31 8.44
CA GLY A 122 22.18 -0.86 9.71
C GLY A 122 23.16 0.30 9.55
N GLY A 123 24.05 0.26 8.55
CA GLY A 123 24.93 1.38 8.23
C GLY A 123 24.18 2.67 7.87
N THR A 124 23.16 2.58 7.00
CA THR A 124 22.34 3.75 6.65
C THR A 124 21.53 4.28 7.83
N MET A 125 21.00 3.38 8.69
CA MET A 125 20.28 3.78 9.90
C MET A 125 21.22 4.41 10.93
N ALA A 126 22.46 3.96 11.04
CA ALA A 126 23.46 4.56 11.92
C ALA A 126 23.78 6.00 11.48
N VAL A 127 23.99 6.24 10.18
CA VAL A 127 24.16 7.61 9.64
C VAL A 127 22.94 8.48 9.95
N GLY A 128 21.74 7.92 9.77
CA GLY A 128 20.49 8.60 10.13
C GLY A 128 20.42 8.96 11.61
N ALA A 129 20.67 7.99 12.50
CA ALA A 129 20.64 8.15 13.94
C ALA A 129 21.68 9.14 14.47
N LEU A 130 22.91 9.08 13.95
CA LEU A 130 23.96 10.05 14.27
C LEU A 130 23.57 11.47 13.86
N SER A 131 22.79 11.62 12.79
CA SER A 131 22.34 12.94 12.33
C SER A 131 21.33 13.58 13.27
N PHE A 132 20.61 12.83 14.10
CA PHE A 132 19.70 13.38 15.13
C PHE A 132 20.42 14.07 16.29
N ALA A 133 21.74 13.87 16.43
CA ALA A 133 22.53 14.63 17.39
C ALA A 133 22.87 16.05 16.88
N LEU A 134 22.79 16.30 15.56
CA LEU A 134 23.22 17.54 14.92
C LEU A 134 22.38 18.78 15.25
N PRO A 135 21.03 18.70 15.36
CA PRO A 135 20.22 19.88 15.72
C PRO A 135 20.64 20.53 17.04
N ARG A 136 21.22 19.75 17.96
CA ARG A 136 21.69 20.26 19.27
C ARG A 136 22.90 21.19 19.16
N LEU A 137 23.62 21.16 18.04
CA LEU A 137 24.83 21.96 17.80
C LEU A 137 24.55 23.36 17.23
N ALA A 138 23.27 23.72 16.99
CA ALA A 138 22.83 25.04 16.54
C ALA A 138 23.66 25.62 15.36
N LEU A 139 24.02 24.77 14.40
CA LEU A 139 24.91 25.11 13.30
C LEU A 139 24.30 26.13 12.34
N ALA A 140 25.13 27.00 11.76
CA ALA A 140 24.74 27.94 10.72
C ALA A 140 24.15 27.23 9.48
N ALA A 141 23.22 27.88 8.78
CA ALA A 141 22.49 27.33 7.63
C ALA A 141 23.40 26.72 6.54
N GLY A 142 24.53 27.37 6.25
CA GLY A 142 25.51 26.86 5.28
C GLY A 142 26.16 25.54 5.71
N ALA A 143 26.53 25.42 6.99
CA ALA A 143 27.11 24.20 7.55
C ALA A 143 26.09 23.04 7.58
N GLN A 144 24.81 23.34 7.86
CA GLN A 144 23.74 22.35 7.78
C GLN A 144 23.58 21.80 6.35
N GLY A 145 23.67 22.66 5.33
CA GLY A 145 23.63 22.24 3.93
C GLY A 145 24.79 21.31 3.54
N VAL A 146 26.02 21.65 3.94
CA VAL A 146 27.21 20.82 3.69
C VAL A 146 27.09 19.46 4.39
N LEU A 147 26.63 19.43 5.65
CA LEU A 147 26.43 18.20 6.40
C LEU A 147 25.33 17.31 5.81
N LEU A 148 24.24 17.90 5.34
CA LEU A 148 23.18 17.17 4.62
C LEU A 148 23.76 16.48 3.38
N VAL A 149 24.49 17.22 2.54
CA VAL A 149 25.10 16.65 1.32
C VAL A 149 26.14 15.59 1.69
N GLY A 150 26.95 15.81 2.72
CA GLY A 150 27.91 14.84 3.23
C GLY A 150 27.26 13.55 3.71
N ALA A 151 26.18 13.64 4.50
CA ALA A 151 25.41 12.48 4.94
C ALA A 151 24.80 11.72 3.76
N MET A 152 24.22 12.44 2.79
CA MET A 152 23.67 11.84 1.57
C MET A 152 24.76 11.21 0.70
N ALA A 153 25.98 11.75 0.65
CA ALA A 153 27.11 11.15 -0.05
C ALA A 153 27.56 9.84 0.60
N VAL A 154 27.60 9.78 1.92
CA VAL A 154 27.88 8.52 2.65
C VAL A 154 26.80 7.47 2.37
N ILE A 155 25.51 7.86 2.46
CA ILE A 155 24.39 6.99 2.11
C ILE A 155 24.50 6.52 0.65
N THR A 156 24.88 7.41 -0.26
CA THR A 156 25.08 7.10 -1.69
C THR A 156 26.15 6.03 -1.88
N GLY A 157 27.28 6.12 -1.16
CA GLY A 157 28.31 5.09 -1.18
C GLY A 157 27.78 3.73 -0.71
N PHE A 158 27.05 3.71 0.41
CA PHE A 158 26.41 2.48 0.91
C PHE A 158 25.42 1.89 -0.09
N VAL A 159 24.56 2.72 -0.66
CA VAL A 159 23.57 2.30 -1.67
C VAL A 159 24.25 1.75 -2.91
N ALA A 160 25.25 2.45 -3.46
CA ALA A 160 25.97 2.04 -4.67
C ALA A 160 26.69 0.69 -4.52
N LEU A 161 27.24 0.41 -3.34
CA LEU A 161 27.86 -0.89 -3.01
C LEU A 161 26.82 -2.01 -2.86
N SER A 162 25.63 -1.66 -2.37
CA SER A 162 24.53 -2.59 -2.08
C SER A 162 23.57 -2.80 -3.25
N VAL A 163 23.79 -2.13 -4.39
CA VAL A 163 22.89 -2.16 -5.56
C VAL A 163 22.47 -3.58 -5.95
N ARG A 164 23.41 -4.52 -5.97
CA ARG A 164 23.10 -5.91 -6.36
C ARG A 164 22.07 -6.54 -5.43
N ASP A 165 22.29 -6.42 -4.13
CA ASP A 165 21.43 -7.02 -3.11
C ASP A 165 20.05 -6.34 -3.13
N VAL A 166 20.02 -5.01 -3.27
CA VAL A 166 18.78 -4.22 -3.39
C VAL A 166 17.97 -4.63 -4.63
N VAL A 167 18.60 -4.76 -5.80
CA VAL A 167 17.88 -5.14 -7.03
C VAL A 167 17.31 -6.55 -6.95
N VAL A 168 18.01 -7.48 -6.30
CA VAL A 168 17.49 -8.84 -6.06
C VAL A 168 16.23 -8.78 -5.18
N VAL A 169 16.29 -8.04 -4.08
CA VAL A 169 15.14 -7.87 -3.17
C VAL A 169 13.97 -7.19 -3.88
N LEU A 170 14.23 -6.13 -4.66
CA LEU A 170 13.20 -5.45 -5.45
C LEU A 170 12.55 -6.39 -6.45
N ARG A 171 13.31 -7.29 -7.07
CA ARG A 171 12.77 -8.32 -7.96
C ARG A 171 11.89 -9.30 -7.18
N ASP A 172 12.36 -9.81 -6.04
CA ASP A 172 11.61 -10.76 -5.24
C ASP A 172 10.29 -10.15 -4.74
N VAL A 173 10.34 -8.91 -4.28
CA VAL A 173 9.16 -8.12 -3.89
C VAL A 173 8.25 -7.90 -5.09
N ALA A 174 8.76 -7.51 -6.26
CA ALA A 174 7.96 -7.33 -7.47
C ALA A 174 7.22 -8.63 -7.87
N VAL A 175 7.89 -9.79 -7.79
CA VAL A 175 7.27 -11.10 -8.04
C VAL A 175 6.22 -11.44 -6.99
N ILE A 176 6.45 -11.11 -5.72
CA ILE A 176 5.42 -11.28 -4.67
C ILE A 176 4.21 -10.40 -4.99
N PHE A 177 4.42 -9.12 -5.33
CA PHE A 177 3.35 -8.21 -5.71
C PHE A 177 2.60 -8.68 -6.94
N GLU A 178 3.27 -9.22 -7.97
CA GLU A 178 2.62 -9.80 -9.14
C GLU A 178 1.73 -10.98 -8.76
N ASN A 179 2.21 -11.87 -7.90
CA ASN A 179 1.42 -13.00 -7.40
C ASN A 179 0.23 -12.54 -6.55
N VAL A 180 0.41 -11.50 -5.73
CA VAL A 180 -0.68 -10.92 -4.92
C VAL A 180 -1.69 -10.20 -5.80
N ALA A 181 -1.25 -9.41 -6.80
CA ALA A 181 -2.12 -8.73 -7.74
C ALA A 181 -2.95 -9.73 -8.55
N ALA A 182 -2.32 -10.79 -9.07
CA ALA A 182 -3.04 -11.86 -9.78
C ALA A 182 -4.04 -12.60 -8.88
N ARG A 183 -3.79 -12.69 -7.56
CA ARG A 183 -4.76 -13.21 -6.59
C ARG A 183 -5.89 -12.20 -6.33
N LEU A 184 -5.56 -10.91 -6.19
CA LEU A 184 -6.53 -9.84 -6.01
C LEU A 184 -7.50 -9.75 -7.19
N ASP A 185 -7.02 -9.87 -8.43
CA ASP A 185 -7.87 -9.85 -9.63
C ASP A 185 -8.93 -10.96 -9.59
N ARG A 186 -8.56 -12.14 -9.06
CA ARG A 186 -9.51 -13.26 -8.87
C ARG A 186 -10.48 -13.02 -7.72
N LEU A 187 -10.05 -12.30 -6.68
CA LEU A 187 -10.86 -11.94 -5.51
C LEU A 187 -11.76 -10.73 -5.77
N LEU A 188 -11.45 -9.91 -6.77
CA LEU A 188 -12.13 -8.66 -7.05
C LEU A 188 -13.60 -8.88 -7.42
N ILE A 189 -13.89 -9.89 -8.25
CA ILE A 189 -15.28 -10.21 -8.64
C ILE A 189 -16.12 -10.65 -7.41
N PRO A 190 -15.71 -11.65 -6.61
CA PRO A 190 -16.42 -11.99 -5.37
C PRO A 190 -16.53 -10.82 -4.38
N MET A 191 -15.46 -10.02 -4.23
CA MET A 191 -15.45 -8.88 -3.32
C MET A 191 -16.43 -7.79 -3.75
N LEU A 192 -16.53 -7.50 -5.05
CA LEU A 192 -17.51 -6.54 -5.58
C LEU A 192 -18.94 -7.03 -5.40
N ALA A 193 -19.21 -8.32 -5.63
CA ALA A 193 -20.52 -8.91 -5.36
C ALA A 193 -20.89 -8.79 -3.88
N PHE A 194 -19.97 -9.16 -2.98
CA PHE A 194 -20.14 -8.99 -1.54
C PHE A 194 -20.38 -7.52 -1.16
N LEU A 195 -19.56 -6.59 -1.65
CA LEU A 195 -19.73 -5.17 -1.36
C LEU A 195 -21.09 -4.62 -1.84
N THR A 196 -21.59 -5.14 -2.98
CA THR A 196 -22.89 -4.74 -3.54
C THR A 196 -24.04 -5.20 -2.66
N PHE A 197 -24.04 -6.46 -2.21
CA PHE A 197 -25.03 -6.95 -1.25
C PHE A 197 -24.94 -6.24 0.10
N TYR A 198 -23.72 -5.87 0.52
CA TYR A 198 -23.47 -5.20 1.80
C TYR A 198 -24.04 -3.79 1.76
N GLY A 199 -23.76 -3.07 0.68
CA GLY A 199 -24.35 -1.76 0.41
C GLY A 199 -25.88 -1.82 0.27
N LEU A 200 -26.42 -2.86 -0.36
CA LEU A 200 -27.87 -3.05 -0.43
C LEU A 200 -28.49 -3.23 0.96
N LEU A 201 -27.85 -4.01 1.85
CA LEU A 201 -28.31 -4.21 3.22
C LEU A 201 -28.31 -2.88 3.99
N VAL A 202 -27.22 -2.12 3.90
CA VAL A 202 -27.10 -0.76 4.48
C VAL A 202 -28.25 0.13 4.00
N VAL A 203 -28.52 0.17 2.69
CA VAL A 203 -29.58 1.02 2.13
C VAL A 203 -30.96 0.54 2.58
N VAL A 204 -31.22 -0.77 2.55
CA VAL A 204 -32.51 -1.35 2.97
C VAL A 204 -32.80 -1.04 4.43
N PHE A 205 -31.84 -1.26 5.34
CA PHE A 205 -32.03 -0.97 6.75
C PHE A 205 -32.08 0.52 7.05
N GLY A 206 -31.26 1.36 6.39
CA GLY A 206 -31.40 2.82 6.43
C GLY A 206 -32.81 3.28 6.07
N CYS A 207 -33.40 2.75 5.00
CA CYS A 207 -34.78 2.99 4.62
C CYS A 207 -35.78 2.51 5.69
N LEU A 208 -35.59 1.31 6.25
CA LEU A 208 -36.47 0.77 7.30
C LEU A 208 -36.43 1.62 8.57
N TYR A 209 -35.26 2.09 9.00
CA TYR A 209 -35.13 3.02 10.13
C TYR A 209 -35.85 4.33 9.87
N ARG A 210 -35.69 4.89 8.66
CA ARG A 210 -36.39 6.11 8.29
C ARG A 210 -37.90 5.94 8.28
N ILE A 211 -38.40 4.82 7.74
CA ILE A 211 -39.84 4.50 7.73
C ILE A 211 -40.35 4.31 9.17
N ALA A 212 -39.60 3.63 10.04
CA ALA A 212 -39.98 3.43 11.44
C ALA A 212 -40.10 4.77 12.19
N ASP A 213 -39.18 5.72 11.94
CA ASP A 213 -39.23 7.06 12.55
C ASP A 213 -40.34 7.95 11.96
N LEU A 214 -40.64 7.82 10.66
CA LEU A 214 -41.72 8.56 10.01
C LEU A 214 -43.11 8.11 10.43
N THR A 215 -43.32 6.80 10.57
CA THR A 215 -44.63 6.21 10.90
C THR A 215 -45.00 6.34 12.38
N SER A 216 -44.02 6.60 13.24
CA SER A 216 -44.26 6.79 14.67
C SER A 216 -44.59 8.24 15.03
N PRO A 217 -45.55 8.48 15.94
CA PRO A 217 -45.81 9.82 16.47
C PRO A 217 -44.67 10.32 17.37
N LEU A 218 -43.96 9.41 18.04
CA LEU A 218 -42.86 9.73 18.96
C LEU A 218 -41.48 9.48 18.31
N PRO A 219 -40.45 10.29 18.61
CA PRO A 219 -39.09 10.07 18.12
C PRO A 219 -38.60 8.65 18.47
N GLN A 220 -38.10 7.92 17.47
CA GLN A 220 -37.61 6.55 17.68
C GLN A 220 -36.13 6.51 18.09
N PHE A 221 -35.38 7.59 17.83
CA PHE A 221 -33.95 7.70 18.06
C PHE A 221 -33.61 8.82 19.06
N ALA A 222 -32.39 8.76 19.58
CA ALA A 222 -31.80 9.84 20.37
C ALA A 222 -30.47 10.29 19.76
N LEU A 223 -30.37 11.60 19.50
CA LEU A 223 -29.16 12.28 19.04
C LEU A 223 -28.48 12.89 20.26
N HIS A 224 -27.23 12.49 20.52
CA HIS A 224 -26.46 12.95 21.68
C HIS A 224 -27.25 12.79 23.01
N GLY A 225 -28.05 11.73 23.12
CA GLY A 225 -28.88 11.44 24.30
C GLY A 225 -30.22 12.18 24.38
N THR A 226 -30.54 13.05 23.42
CA THR A 226 -31.83 13.75 23.36
C THR A 226 -32.76 13.10 22.32
N PRO A 227 -34.04 12.81 22.65
CA PRO A 227 -34.98 12.25 21.68
C PRO A 227 -35.17 13.18 20.48
N ALA A 228 -34.82 12.70 19.29
CA ALA A 228 -34.86 13.48 18.06
C ALA A 228 -35.23 12.59 16.87
N ARG A 229 -35.88 13.19 15.88
CA ARG A 229 -36.14 12.53 14.59
C ARG A 229 -34.86 12.58 13.75
N ILE A 230 -34.64 11.53 12.97
CA ILE A 230 -33.46 11.42 12.10
C ILE A 230 -33.82 11.70 10.65
N ASP A 231 -32.92 12.33 9.91
CA ASP A 231 -33.05 12.39 8.45
C ASP A 231 -32.61 11.06 7.78
N PHE A 232 -32.83 10.94 6.47
CA PHE A 232 -32.36 9.81 5.68
C PHE A 232 -30.83 9.64 5.73
N ALA A 233 -30.06 10.74 5.68
CA ALA A 233 -28.60 10.66 5.78
C ALA A 233 -28.16 10.10 7.14
N ASP A 234 -28.80 10.55 8.22
CA ASP A 234 -28.57 10.06 9.58
C ASP A 234 -28.96 8.58 9.72
N ALA A 235 -30.07 8.16 9.10
CA ALA A 235 -30.52 6.76 9.09
C ALA A 235 -29.55 5.84 8.34
N LEU A 236 -28.99 6.31 7.21
CA LEU A 236 -28.00 5.57 6.45
C LEU A 236 -26.67 5.48 7.21
N TYR A 237 -26.23 6.59 7.81
CA TYR A 237 -25.06 6.63 8.67
C TYR A 237 -25.20 5.68 9.87
N TYR A 238 -26.37 5.70 10.53
CA TYR A 238 -26.67 4.79 11.64
C TYR A 238 -26.63 3.32 11.19
N SER A 239 -27.23 2.99 10.03
CA SER A 239 -27.17 1.65 9.46
C SER A 239 -25.73 1.20 9.19
N VAL A 240 -24.88 2.06 8.60
CA VAL A 240 -23.44 1.76 8.43
C VAL A 240 -22.79 1.50 9.79
N ALA A 241 -23.03 2.33 10.80
CA ALA A 241 -22.45 2.16 12.14
C ALA A 241 -22.93 0.88 12.84
N ALA A 242 -24.19 0.48 12.61
CA ALA A 242 -24.81 -0.72 13.17
C ALA A 242 -24.28 -2.01 12.52
N ILE A 243 -24.34 -2.11 11.19
CA ILE A 243 -23.90 -3.31 10.46
C ILE A 243 -22.38 -3.54 10.55
N THR A 244 -21.58 -2.47 10.63
CA THR A 244 -20.13 -2.57 10.90
C THR A 244 -19.81 -2.85 12.37
N THR A 245 -20.81 -2.82 13.25
CA THR A 245 -20.66 -2.92 14.71
C THR A 245 -19.76 -1.84 15.33
N LEU A 246 -19.55 -0.72 14.63
CA LEU A 246 -18.74 0.42 15.12
C LEU A 246 -19.42 1.11 16.30
N GLY A 247 -20.73 1.34 16.21
CA GLY A 247 -21.53 1.89 17.31
C GLY A 247 -21.01 3.21 17.89
N ILE A 248 -20.78 4.22 17.04
CA ILE A 248 -20.15 5.51 17.40
C ILE A 248 -20.88 6.22 18.57
N GLY A 249 -22.17 5.99 18.75
CA GLY A 249 -22.93 6.38 19.94
C GLY A 249 -23.51 7.79 19.90
N ASP A 250 -23.30 8.52 18.80
CA ASP A 250 -23.91 9.81 18.49
C ASP A 250 -25.40 9.69 18.14
N ILE A 251 -25.78 8.61 17.44
CA ILE A 251 -27.17 8.21 17.18
C ILE A 251 -27.44 6.87 17.86
N THR A 252 -28.47 6.84 18.71
CA THR A 252 -28.84 5.63 19.47
C THR A 252 -30.31 5.27 19.31
N PRO A 253 -30.66 3.97 19.23
CA PRO A 253 -32.03 3.53 19.11
C PRO A 253 -32.73 3.60 20.48
N ALA A 254 -33.71 4.50 20.61
CA ALA A 254 -34.43 4.71 21.86
C ALA A 254 -35.61 3.74 22.01
N ALA A 255 -36.36 3.50 20.93
CA ALA A 255 -37.56 2.69 20.95
C ALA A 255 -37.32 1.19 20.65
N ALA A 256 -38.23 0.34 21.12
CA ALA A 256 -38.12 -1.12 20.98
C ALA A 256 -38.09 -1.59 19.51
N LEU A 257 -38.87 -0.96 18.63
CA LEU A 257 -38.93 -1.30 17.21
C LEU A 257 -37.57 -1.12 16.53
N VAL A 258 -36.97 0.05 16.67
CA VAL A 258 -35.68 0.34 16.04
C VAL A 258 -34.55 -0.48 16.66
N ARG A 259 -34.61 -0.80 17.96
CA ARG A 259 -33.68 -1.76 18.59
C ARG A 259 -33.79 -3.17 18.00
N ALA A 260 -35.02 -3.64 17.75
CA ALA A 260 -35.24 -4.93 17.11
C ALA A 260 -34.73 -4.94 15.67
N LEU A 261 -34.95 -3.86 14.91
CA LEU A 261 -34.40 -3.69 13.57
C LEU A 261 -32.87 -3.71 13.58
N THR A 262 -32.23 -3.04 14.56
CA THR A 262 -30.77 -3.10 14.75
C THR A 262 -30.27 -4.50 15.05
N GLY A 263 -30.97 -5.24 15.92
CA GLY A 263 -30.65 -6.64 16.16
C GLY A 263 -30.73 -7.48 14.88
N LEU A 264 -31.78 -7.29 14.08
CA LEU A 264 -31.96 -7.99 12.81
C LEU A 264 -30.88 -7.62 11.79
N GLU A 265 -30.51 -6.33 11.70
CA GLU A 265 -29.44 -5.85 10.83
C GLU A 265 -28.10 -6.48 11.17
N VAL A 266 -27.75 -6.54 12.46
CA VAL A 266 -26.51 -7.17 12.93
C VAL A 266 -26.50 -8.66 12.58
N VAL A 267 -27.60 -9.37 12.82
CA VAL A 267 -27.71 -10.79 12.45
C VAL A 267 -27.58 -10.98 10.95
N ALA A 268 -28.25 -10.16 10.15
CA ALA A 268 -28.19 -10.21 8.69
C ALA A 268 -26.77 -9.90 8.17
N GLY A 269 -26.10 -8.90 8.74
CA GLY A 269 -24.70 -8.56 8.44
C GLY A 269 -23.72 -9.69 8.77
N VAL A 270 -23.90 -10.35 9.92
CA VAL A 270 -23.11 -11.53 10.30
C VAL A 270 -23.34 -12.69 9.34
N LEU A 271 -24.60 -13.06 9.06
CA LEU A 271 -24.92 -14.12 8.10
C LEU A 271 -24.33 -13.83 6.72
N MET A 272 -24.41 -12.57 6.29
CA MET A 272 -23.83 -12.12 5.05
C MET A 272 -22.31 -12.28 5.05
N LEU A 273 -21.59 -11.90 6.12
CA LEU A 273 -20.14 -12.10 6.25
C LEU A 273 -19.76 -13.58 6.15
N LEU A 274 -20.50 -14.47 6.83
CA LEU A 274 -20.27 -15.92 6.74
C LEU A 274 -20.45 -16.42 5.30
N PHE A 275 -21.52 -16.00 4.64
CA PHE A 275 -21.78 -16.38 3.25
C PHE A 275 -20.71 -15.83 2.31
N GLY A 276 -20.36 -14.55 2.42
CA GLY A 276 -19.32 -13.89 1.64
C GLY A 276 -17.97 -14.59 1.77
N PHE A 277 -17.59 -14.95 3.00
CA PHE A 277 -16.37 -15.71 3.25
C PHE A 277 -16.42 -17.12 2.64
N SER A 278 -17.56 -17.82 2.77
CA SER A 278 -17.75 -19.16 2.20
C SER A 278 -17.65 -19.16 0.67
N GLU A 279 -18.18 -18.13 0.00
CA GLU A 279 -18.14 -18.02 -1.46
C GLU A 279 -16.72 -17.68 -1.95
N ILE A 280 -16.00 -16.81 -1.23
CA ILE A 280 -14.59 -16.50 -1.48
C ILE A 280 -13.73 -17.77 -1.35
N MET A 281 -13.97 -18.60 -0.32
CA MET A 281 -13.26 -19.88 -0.16
C MET A 281 -13.63 -20.90 -1.24
N ARG A 282 -14.91 -20.99 -1.62
CA ARG A 282 -15.37 -21.91 -2.67
C ARG A 282 -14.79 -21.57 -4.04
N ALA A 283 -14.62 -20.27 -4.33
CA ALA A 283 -13.91 -19.79 -5.52
C ALA A 283 -12.43 -20.24 -5.57
N HIS A 284 -11.81 -20.57 -4.43
CA HIS A 284 -10.45 -21.10 -4.35
C HIS A 284 -10.37 -22.63 -4.49
N GLY A 285 -11.37 -23.39 -4.05
CA GLY A 285 -11.32 -24.87 -3.99
C GLY A 285 -11.67 -25.62 -5.28
N GLY A 286 -12.41 -25.00 -6.22
CA GLY A 286 -13.01 -25.71 -7.37
C GLY A 286 -12.08 -26.12 -8.52
N ARG A 287 -10.74 -26.08 -8.35
CA ARG A 287 -9.79 -26.31 -9.48
C ARG A 287 -8.78 -27.44 -9.29
N SER A 288 -8.72 -28.10 -8.13
CA SER A 288 -7.84 -29.26 -7.92
C SER A 288 -8.44 -30.61 -8.32
N ASP A 289 -9.76 -30.70 -8.57
CA ASP A 289 -10.45 -31.99 -8.74
C ASP A 289 -10.81 -32.39 -10.18
N ARG A 290 -10.50 -31.55 -11.19
CA ARG A 290 -10.84 -31.84 -12.60
C ARG A 290 -9.68 -32.42 -13.43
N GLY A 291 -8.56 -32.80 -12.81
CA GLY A 291 -7.37 -33.31 -13.51
C GLY A 291 -7.15 -34.83 -13.47
N GLY A 292 -8.04 -35.60 -12.83
CA GLY A 292 -7.73 -36.98 -12.40
C GLY A 292 -8.50 -38.14 -13.06
N SER A 293 -9.52 -37.91 -13.89
CA SER A 293 -10.47 -38.98 -14.25
C SER A 293 -10.46 -39.46 -15.71
N ASP A 294 -9.38 -39.23 -16.49
CA ASP A 294 -9.35 -39.62 -17.91
C ASP A 294 -8.15 -40.49 -18.33
N ARG A 295 -7.65 -41.32 -17.42
CA ARG A 295 -6.68 -42.39 -17.72
C ARG A 295 -7.17 -43.73 -17.18
N GLY A 296 -8.15 -44.32 -17.85
CA GLY A 296 -8.67 -45.65 -17.48
C GLY A 296 -9.32 -46.40 -18.63
N GLY A 297 -8.93 -46.13 -19.88
CA GLY A 297 -9.60 -46.69 -21.07
C GLY A 297 -8.66 -47.03 -22.22
N SER A 298 -7.61 -47.81 -21.98
CA SER A 298 -6.94 -48.57 -23.05
C SER A 298 -5.94 -49.57 -22.45
N ASP A 299 -6.39 -50.78 -22.10
CA ASP A 299 -5.60 -51.99 -22.37
C ASP A 299 -6.37 -53.25 -21.98
N ARG A 300 -6.79 -54.00 -23.00
CA ARG A 300 -6.75 -55.47 -23.03
C ARG A 300 -7.10 -55.89 -24.45
N GLY A 301 -6.05 -55.88 -25.28
CA GLY A 301 -6.03 -56.46 -26.61
C GLY A 301 -6.04 -57.99 -26.57
N GLY A 302 -6.22 -58.54 -27.77
CA GLY A 302 -6.45 -59.95 -28.03
C GLY A 302 -5.25 -60.86 -27.78
N GLY A 303 -5.58 -62.15 -27.72
CA GLY A 303 -4.63 -63.24 -27.59
C GLY A 303 -5.34 -64.58 -27.72
N SER A 304 -5.74 -64.94 -28.95
CA SER A 304 -5.81 -66.32 -29.47
C SER A 304 -6.33 -66.29 -30.90
#